data_AF-A0A7C4CJE4-F1
#
_entry.id   AF-A0A7C4CJE4-F1
#
_cell.length_a   1.000
_cell.length_b   1.000
_cell.length_c   1.000
_cell.angle_alpha   90.00
_cell.angle_beta   90.00
_cell.angle_gamma   90.00
#
_symmetry.space_group_name_H-M   'P 1'
#
loop_
_entity.id
_entity.type
_entity.pdbx_description
1 polymer ?
#
loop_
_entity_poly.entity_id
_entity_poly.type
_entity_poly.pdbx_seq_one_letter_code
_entity_poly.pdbx_strand_id
1 'polypeptide(L)'
;MQPLNIFLDEVESLSRFLDVPPARGIPTQVSIDDVPKGVHAKSSAIGGKLVISKELKDYIHLVLKKEAFSLFIPEEADSVPQVHDISWIYAEAPRSLWYDIRVSPPKIFSNYDPIGLFSRIGERHKKQILKSLLLLVRASALRKQLTFSTYFALLLKFLRREYRLRESERKLIDVISRNPYASTQDLKIAGLSDASISRALRNLRTLGLIFGPENIDLSKLGLLTIVADYPNLRRYIEAFWEFPFTYTQLIPMSSSARVHAYIMLPIDALNAMRDLSKLDVRIGVAKAALQRLERGADRNALSEMALRNMKAKEYEQPHHNVELRDLSKEDIKILNVVLREGRVTEGKLKGVVKSPKSRLMNLRKAGIIRRCFLIEAPIGCDPILFRVRCNLGEVRRITETLAMSSVLTHYVEGDENYCLSVAFVRPQLKGDLLIGMRAIYGEDLSLAEELLYPNPLWTIPEELWDDEAKRFRWREALEDLLKSLAPVSPFL
;
A
#
# COMPACT_ATOMS: atom_id res chain seq x y z
N MET A 1 41.74 -13.59 -9.43
CA MET A 1 40.83 -14.72 -9.11
C MET A 1 39.83 -14.84 -10.26
N GLN A 2 39.60 -16.04 -10.80
CA GLN A 2 38.66 -16.20 -11.92
C GLN A 2 37.22 -15.87 -11.46
N PRO A 3 36.38 -15.20 -12.28
CA PRO A 3 35.00 -14.84 -11.92
C PRO A 3 34.16 -16.01 -11.40
N LEU A 4 34.41 -17.22 -11.92
CA LEU A 4 33.75 -18.46 -11.48
C LEU A 4 34.07 -18.78 -10.00
N ASN A 5 35.33 -18.67 -9.57
CA ASN A 5 35.70 -18.99 -8.19
C ASN A 5 35.04 -18.02 -7.21
N ILE A 6 35.05 -16.71 -7.54
CA ILE A 6 34.37 -15.68 -6.74
C ILE A 6 32.87 -16.01 -6.61
N PHE A 7 32.25 -16.43 -7.70
CA PHE A 7 30.84 -16.80 -7.71
C PHE A 7 30.55 -18.03 -6.84
N LEU A 8 31.34 -19.09 -6.96
CA LEU A 8 31.17 -20.32 -6.18
C LEU A 8 31.40 -20.09 -4.68
N ASP A 9 32.42 -19.32 -4.32
CA ASP A 9 32.70 -18.94 -2.92
C ASP A 9 31.51 -18.17 -2.32
N GLU A 10 30.90 -17.27 -3.10
CA GLU A 10 29.71 -16.51 -2.68
C GLU A 10 28.48 -17.42 -2.52
N VAL A 11 28.25 -18.39 -3.42
CA VAL A 11 27.16 -19.37 -3.31
C VAL A 11 27.31 -20.24 -2.06
N GLU A 12 28.54 -20.67 -1.74
CA GLU A 12 28.81 -21.46 -0.55
C GLU A 12 28.59 -20.65 0.74
N SER A 13 29.07 -19.41 0.77
CA SER A 13 28.83 -18.45 1.86
C SER A 13 27.33 -18.21 2.07
N LEU A 14 26.58 -18.00 0.99
CA LEU A 14 25.12 -17.81 1.03
C LEU A 14 24.39 -19.06 1.50
N SER A 15 24.83 -20.26 1.09
CA SER A 15 24.22 -21.51 1.56
C SER A 15 24.33 -21.66 3.08
N ARG A 16 25.51 -21.34 3.64
CA ARG A 16 25.74 -21.32 5.09
C ARG A 16 24.93 -20.22 5.79
N PHE A 17 24.86 -19.02 5.21
CA PHE A 17 24.16 -17.89 5.79
C PHE A 17 22.62 -18.09 5.80
N LEU A 18 22.07 -18.53 4.67
CA LEU A 18 20.63 -18.71 4.47
C LEU A 18 20.10 -19.99 5.12
N ASP A 19 20.98 -20.95 5.41
CA ASP A 19 20.65 -22.25 6.01
C ASP A 19 19.67 -23.07 5.14
N VAL A 20 19.81 -22.93 3.83
CA VAL A 20 19.04 -23.65 2.81
C VAL A 20 19.92 -23.84 1.57
N PRO A 21 19.73 -24.92 0.79
CA PRO A 21 20.44 -25.09 -0.47
C PRO A 21 19.91 -24.12 -1.55
N PRO A 22 20.70 -23.86 -2.60
CA PRO A 22 20.22 -23.22 -3.82
C PRO A 22 18.95 -23.90 -4.34
N ALA A 23 17.99 -23.10 -4.79
CA ALA A 23 16.75 -23.59 -5.39
C ALA A 23 16.89 -23.89 -6.89
N ARG A 24 17.97 -23.40 -7.51
CA ARG A 24 18.29 -23.56 -8.93
C ARG A 24 19.63 -24.25 -9.12
N GLY A 25 19.86 -24.78 -10.33
CA GLY A 25 21.15 -25.33 -10.71
C GLY A 25 22.25 -24.27 -10.68
N ILE A 26 23.40 -24.61 -10.08
CA ILE A 26 24.57 -23.72 -10.00
C ILE A 26 25.30 -23.72 -11.35
N PRO A 27 25.51 -22.57 -12.00
CA PRO A 27 26.31 -22.47 -13.20
C PRO A 27 27.75 -22.98 -13.00
N THR A 28 28.29 -23.72 -13.97
CA THR A 28 29.66 -24.27 -13.94
C THR A 28 30.67 -23.38 -14.66
N GLN A 29 30.21 -22.33 -15.35
CA GLN A 29 31.04 -21.39 -16.08
C GLN A 29 30.49 -19.97 -15.97
N VAL A 30 31.36 -18.96 -16.02
CA VAL A 30 30.99 -17.54 -16.07
C VAL A 30 31.67 -16.91 -17.28
N SER A 31 30.92 -16.21 -18.14
CA SER A 31 31.47 -15.43 -19.25
C SER A 31 30.87 -14.04 -19.35
N ILE A 32 31.68 -13.09 -19.83
CA ILE A 32 31.22 -11.75 -20.19
C ILE A 32 31.00 -11.75 -21.70
N ASP A 33 29.76 -11.68 -22.15
CA ASP A 33 29.41 -11.71 -23.58
C ASP A 33 28.08 -10.99 -23.86
N ASP A 34 27.69 -10.93 -25.13
CA ASP A 34 26.41 -10.35 -25.52
C ASP A 34 25.26 -11.25 -25.04
N VAL A 35 24.39 -10.70 -24.20
CA VAL A 35 23.24 -11.43 -23.64
C VAL A 35 22.10 -11.42 -24.68
N PRO A 36 21.42 -12.55 -24.94
CA PRO A 36 20.33 -12.62 -25.90
C PRO A 36 19.24 -11.56 -25.63
N LYS A 37 18.76 -10.92 -26.70
CA LYS A 37 17.65 -9.96 -26.66
C LYS A 37 16.39 -10.68 -26.17
N GLY A 38 16.05 -10.50 -24.89
CA GLY A 38 14.94 -11.20 -24.22
C GLY A 38 15.19 -11.43 -22.72
N VAL A 39 16.45 -11.41 -22.30
CA VAL A 39 16.79 -11.42 -20.87
C VAL A 39 16.81 -10.00 -20.33
N HIS A 40 15.74 -9.61 -19.63
CA HIS A 40 15.57 -8.26 -19.09
C HIS A 40 16.65 -7.85 -18.05
N ALA A 41 17.39 -8.80 -17.48
CA ALA A 41 18.36 -8.56 -16.41
C ALA A 41 19.80 -8.26 -16.86
N LYS A 42 20.10 -8.25 -18.17
CA LYS A 42 21.48 -8.11 -18.72
C LYS A 42 22.50 -9.13 -18.18
N SER A 43 22.03 -10.18 -17.51
CA SER A 43 22.75 -11.39 -17.09
C SER A 43 21.78 -12.58 -16.98
N SER A 44 22.22 -13.79 -17.30
CA SER A 44 21.39 -15.00 -17.22
C SER A 44 22.20 -16.29 -17.17
N ALA A 45 21.64 -17.33 -16.56
CA ALA A 45 22.15 -18.70 -16.66
C ALA A 45 21.56 -19.39 -17.91
N ILE A 46 22.42 -19.70 -18.89
CA ILE A 46 22.06 -20.35 -20.16
C ILE A 46 22.91 -21.61 -20.32
N GLY A 47 22.27 -22.78 -20.41
CA GLY A 47 22.98 -24.05 -20.64
C GLY A 47 24.04 -24.37 -19.58
N GLY A 48 23.79 -24.02 -18.31
CA GLY A 48 24.76 -24.21 -17.22
C GLY A 48 25.87 -23.15 -17.15
N LYS A 49 25.82 -22.11 -18.00
CA LYS A 49 26.78 -21.00 -18.02
C LYS A 49 26.11 -19.69 -17.61
N LEU A 50 26.71 -18.95 -16.68
CA LEU A 50 26.31 -17.59 -16.38
C LEU A 50 26.91 -16.63 -17.42
N VAL A 51 26.06 -15.99 -18.21
CA VAL A 51 26.46 -14.98 -19.20
C VAL A 51 26.12 -13.60 -18.65
N ILE A 52 27.10 -12.70 -18.61
CA ILE A 52 26.97 -11.32 -18.12
C ILE A 52 27.24 -10.35 -19.28
N SER A 53 26.36 -9.36 -19.47
CA SER A 53 26.54 -8.36 -20.51
C SER A 53 27.86 -7.60 -20.36
N LYS A 54 28.51 -7.31 -21.49
CA LYS A 54 29.69 -6.43 -21.55
C LYS A 54 29.44 -5.04 -20.96
N GLU A 55 28.20 -4.56 -20.99
CA GLU A 55 27.80 -3.28 -20.39
C GLU A 55 27.90 -3.27 -18.86
N LEU A 56 27.91 -4.45 -18.22
CA LEU A 56 28.01 -4.59 -16.76
C LEU A 56 29.43 -4.91 -16.28
N LYS A 57 30.44 -4.79 -17.16
CA LYS A 57 31.83 -5.14 -16.86
C LYS A 57 32.37 -4.41 -15.63
N ASP A 58 32.03 -3.13 -15.48
CA ASP A 58 32.47 -2.29 -14.34
C ASP A 58 31.75 -2.67 -13.03
N TYR A 59 30.66 -3.42 -13.12
CA TYR A 59 29.84 -3.87 -11.99
C TYR A 59 29.93 -5.37 -11.74
N ILE A 60 30.92 -6.06 -12.31
CA ILE A 60 30.94 -7.53 -12.34
C ILE A 60 30.84 -8.16 -10.95
N HIS A 61 31.53 -7.61 -9.95
CA HIS A 61 31.46 -8.11 -8.57
C HIS A 61 30.05 -8.02 -7.97
N LEU A 62 29.29 -6.96 -8.30
CA LEU A 62 27.91 -6.80 -7.85
C LEU A 62 27.00 -7.80 -8.56
N VAL A 63 27.20 -7.99 -9.86
CA VAL A 63 26.42 -8.94 -10.66
C VAL A 63 26.65 -10.36 -10.17
N LEU A 64 27.89 -10.77 -9.89
CA LEU A 64 28.19 -12.10 -9.35
C LEU A 64 27.49 -12.35 -8.01
N LYS A 65 27.50 -11.37 -7.09
CA LYS A 65 26.77 -11.45 -5.82
C LYS A 65 25.26 -11.55 -6.01
N LYS A 66 24.72 -10.73 -6.91
CA LYS A 66 23.30 -10.72 -7.28
C LYS A 66 22.89 -12.09 -7.81
N GLU A 67 23.65 -12.64 -8.74
CA GLU A 67 23.31 -13.93 -9.38
C GLU A 67 23.48 -15.09 -8.42
N ALA A 68 24.49 -15.06 -7.55
CA ALA A 68 24.67 -16.06 -6.50
C ALA A 68 23.47 -16.08 -5.55
N PHE A 69 22.97 -14.92 -5.12
CA PHE A 69 21.75 -14.83 -4.31
C PHE A 69 20.49 -15.27 -5.08
N SER A 70 20.40 -14.94 -6.36
CA SER A 70 19.26 -15.28 -7.22
C SER A 70 19.05 -16.80 -7.34
N LEU A 71 20.11 -17.61 -7.20
CA LEU A 71 20.00 -19.08 -7.19
C LEU A 71 19.14 -19.63 -6.04
N PHE A 72 18.95 -18.88 -4.96
CA PHE A 72 18.12 -19.31 -3.83
C PHE A 72 16.64 -18.93 -3.98
N ILE A 73 16.30 -18.17 -5.02
CA ILE A 73 14.92 -17.84 -5.40
C ILE A 73 14.41 -18.96 -6.32
N PRO A 74 13.30 -19.63 -6.00
CA PRO A 74 12.82 -20.78 -6.76
C PRO A 74 12.19 -20.32 -8.09
N GLU A 75 12.11 -21.21 -9.08
CA GLU A 75 11.55 -20.88 -10.40
C GLU A 75 10.06 -20.51 -10.32
N GLU A 76 9.33 -21.09 -9.36
CA GLU A 76 7.93 -20.76 -9.09
C GLU A 76 7.71 -19.28 -8.73
N ALA A 77 8.75 -18.61 -8.23
CA ALA A 77 8.71 -17.17 -7.92
C ALA A 77 8.87 -16.28 -9.16
N ASP A 78 9.26 -16.82 -10.32
CA ASP A 78 9.49 -16.03 -11.55
C ASP A 78 8.19 -15.45 -12.13
N SER A 79 7.03 -15.95 -11.69
CA SER A 79 5.72 -15.33 -11.94
C SER A 79 5.61 -13.91 -11.36
N VAL A 80 6.50 -13.53 -10.43
CA VAL A 80 6.66 -12.18 -9.90
C VAL A 80 8.13 -11.75 -10.05
N PRO A 81 8.55 -11.25 -11.22
CA PRO A 81 9.96 -10.99 -11.51
C PRO A 81 10.66 -10.05 -10.53
N GLN A 82 9.92 -9.11 -9.92
CA GLN A 82 10.44 -8.14 -8.94
C GLN A 82 10.94 -8.81 -7.66
N VAL A 83 10.60 -10.07 -7.41
CA VAL A 83 11.20 -10.85 -6.30
C VAL A 83 12.72 -10.84 -6.39
N HIS A 84 13.29 -10.86 -7.59
CA HIS A 84 14.74 -10.79 -7.80
C HIS A 84 15.37 -9.49 -7.32
N ASP A 85 14.60 -8.42 -7.04
CA ASP A 85 15.16 -7.19 -6.49
C ASP A 85 15.77 -7.36 -5.09
N ILE A 86 15.38 -8.41 -4.35
CA ILE A 86 16.05 -8.76 -3.08
C ILE A 86 17.53 -9.10 -3.29
N SER A 87 17.88 -9.67 -4.44
CA SER A 87 19.26 -10.00 -4.80
C SER A 87 20.08 -8.76 -5.16
N TRP A 88 19.44 -7.75 -5.76
CA TRP A 88 20.05 -6.44 -5.98
C TRP A 88 20.27 -5.67 -4.67
N ILE A 89 19.33 -5.78 -3.71
CA ILE A 89 19.50 -5.23 -2.36
C ILE A 89 20.68 -5.93 -1.65
N TYR A 90 20.77 -7.26 -1.75
CA TYR A 90 21.89 -8.04 -1.19
C TYR A 90 23.23 -7.61 -1.76
N ALA A 91 23.31 -7.46 -3.08
CA ALA A 91 24.52 -7.04 -3.78
C ALA A 91 24.89 -5.57 -3.53
N GLU A 92 24.03 -4.79 -2.86
CA GLU A 92 24.21 -3.36 -2.60
C GLU A 92 24.35 -2.53 -3.89
N ALA A 93 23.59 -2.89 -4.92
CA ALA A 93 23.65 -2.19 -6.19
C ALA A 93 23.25 -0.70 -6.06
N PRO A 94 23.95 0.21 -6.77
CA PRO A 94 23.55 1.60 -6.80
C PRO A 94 22.18 1.73 -7.47
N ARG A 95 21.36 2.65 -6.96
CA ARG A 95 19.98 2.85 -7.44
C ARG A 95 19.91 3.14 -8.94
N SER A 96 20.89 3.86 -9.50
CA SER A 96 20.97 4.15 -10.94
C SER A 96 21.09 2.87 -11.77
N LEU A 97 22.03 1.98 -11.39
CA LEU A 97 22.22 0.70 -12.08
C LEU A 97 20.94 -0.15 -12.04
N TRP A 98 20.34 -0.31 -10.86
CA TRP A 98 19.11 -1.08 -10.71
C TRP A 98 17.96 -0.50 -11.54
N TYR A 99 17.80 0.83 -11.56
CA TYR A 99 16.69 1.47 -12.26
C TYR A 99 16.71 1.19 -13.77
N ASP A 100 17.90 1.10 -14.38
CA ASP A 100 18.07 0.86 -15.81
C ASP A 100 17.78 -0.59 -16.24
N ILE A 101 17.80 -1.54 -15.30
CA ILE A 101 17.72 -2.99 -15.58
C ILE A 101 16.55 -3.69 -14.88
N ARG A 102 15.81 -3.00 -14.00
CA ARG A 102 14.70 -3.58 -13.25
C ARG A 102 13.52 -3.93 -14.14
N VAL A 103 12.75 -4.93 -13.74
CA VAL A 103 11.43 -5.17 -14.31
C VAL A 103 10.46 -4.13 -13.75
N SER A 104 9.68 -3.49 -14.63
CA SER A 104 8.70 -2.49 -14.20
C SER A 104 7.65 -3.12 -13.28
N PRO A 105 7.32 -2.52 -12.13
CA PRO A 105 6.20 -2.98 -11.30
C PRO A 105 4.86 -2.72 -12.02
N PRO A 106 3.76 -3.35 -11.59
CA PRO A 106 2.42 -2.97 -12.07
C PRO A 106 2.17 -1.46 -11.84
N LYS A 107 1.42 -0.82 -12.75
CA LYS A 107 1.23 0.65 -12.79
C LYS A 107 0.79 1.25 -11.44
N ILE A 108 -0.12 0.58 -10.73
CA ILE A 108 -0.64 1.02 -9.43
C ILE A 108 0.40 1.00 -8.30
N PHE A 109 1.51 0.28 -8.49
CA PHE A 109 2.65 0.21 -7.57
C PHE A 109 3.87 0.95 -8.12
N SER A 110 3.67 2.05 -8.87
CA SER A 110 4.78 2.85 -9.42
C SER A 110 5.68 3.49 -8.35
N ASN A 111 5.23 3.52 -7.09
CA ASN A 111 6.02 3.90 -5.91
C ASN A 111 7.02 2.82 -5.45
N TYR A 112 7.06 1.67 -6.10
CA TYR A 112 7.97 0.57 -5.76
C TYR A 112 9.45 0.96 -6.01
N ASP A 113 10.18 1.08 -4.90
CA ASP A 113 11.61 1.42 -4.83
C ASP A 113 12.31 0.63 -3.70
N PRO A 114 12.47 -0.69 -3.84
CA PRO A 114 13.07 -1.55 -2.82
C PRO A 114 14.49 -1.10 -2.45
N ILE A 115 15.31 -0.69 -3.43
CA ILE A 115 16.68 -0.22 -3.18
C ILE A 115 16.69 1.04 -2.31
N GLY A 116 15.84 2.04 -2.64
CA GLY A 116 15.70 3.25 -1.84
C GLY A 116 15.21 2.96 -0.42
N LEU A 117 14.28 2.02 -0.26
CA LEU A 117 13.74 1.62 1.04
C LEU A 117 14.82 0.97 1.94
N PHE A 118 15.62 0.06 1.39
CA PHE A 118 16.67 -0.65 2.14
C PHE A 118 17.96 0.15 2.33
N SER A 119 18.18 1.22 1.55
CA SER A 119 19.38 2.07 1.65
C SER A 119 19.62 2.66 3.04
N ARG A 120 18.56 2.79 3.84
CA ARG A 120 18.63 3.37 5.18
C ARG A 120 19.04 2.33 6.23
N ILE A 121 18.96 1.03 5.95
CA ILE A 121 19.11 -0.06 6.92
C ILE A 121 20.57 -0.48 7.03
N GLY A 122 21.09 -0.60 8.25
CA GLY A 122 22.45 -1.09 8.49
C GLY A 122 22.66 -2.52 7.96
N GLU A 123 23.85 -2.79 7.42
CA GLU A 123 24.16 -4.01 6.66
C GLU A 123 23.79 -5.32 7.39
N ARG A 124 24.14 -5.46 8.68
CA ARG A 124 23.84 -6.66 9.47
C ARG A 124 22.33 -6.93 9.56
N HIS A 125 21.54 -5.88 9.77
CA HIS A 125 20.09 -6.00 9.88
C HIS A 125 19.45 -6.24 8.51
N LYS A 126 19.99 -5.60 7.46
CA LYS A 126 19.61 -5.83 6.05
C LYS A 126 19.74 -7.32 5.69
N LYS A 127 20.88 -7.96 5.97
CA LYS A 127 21.09 -9.40 5.70
C LYS A 127 20.05 -10.28 6.40
N GLN A 128 19.79 -10.05 7.69
CA GLN A 128 18.79 -10.81 8.45
C GLN A 128 17.36 -10.66 7.89
N ILE A 129 16.99 -9.44 7.48
CA ILE A 129 15.72 -9.20 6.80
C ILE A 129 15.65 -9.98 5.49
N LEU A 130 16.70 -9.90 4.66
CA LEU A 130 16.72 -10.58 3.35
C LEU A 130 16.64 -12.10 3.51
N LYS A 131 17.31 -12.69 4.51
CA LYS A 131 17.16 -14.11 4.85
C LYS A 131 15.71 -14.46 5.15
N SER A 132 15.07 -13.72 6.06
CA SER A 132 13.68 -13.96 6.47
C SER A 132 12.69 -13.79 5.31
N LEU A 133 12.87 -12.73 4.52
CA LEU A 133 12.06 -12.43 3.35
C LEU A 133 12.19 -13.53 2.28
N LEU A 134 13.41 -13.98 1.99
CA LEU A 134 13.66 -15.05 1.02
C LEU A 134 12.95 -16.36 1.42
N LEU A 135 13.03 -16.76 2.69
CA LEU A 135 12.38 -17.98 3.17
C LEU A 135 10.86 -17.92 3.03
N LEU A 136 10.25 -16.76 3.32
CA LEU A 136 8.81 -16.56 3.13
C LEU A 136 8.41 -16.53 1.66
N VAL A 137 9.22 -15.89 0.81
CA VAL A 137 9.04 -15.91 -0.65
C VAL A 137 9.08 -17.34 -1.16
N ARG A 138 10.06 -18.15 -0.75
CA ARG A 138 10.16 -19.58 -1.11
C ARG A 138 8.90 -20.34 -0.72
N ALA A 139 8.46 -20.21 0.53
CA ALA A 139 7.27 -20.89 1.02
C ALA A 139 6.00 -20.48 0.25
N SER A 140 5.84 -19.20 -0.05
CA SER A 140 4.69 -18.67 -0.80
C SER A 140 4.69 -19.08 -2.27
N ALA A 141 5.86 -19.05 -2.92
CA ALA A 141 6.04 -19.44 -4.31
C ALA A 141 5.74 -20.93 -4.54
N LEU A 142 6.27 -21.81 -3.68
CA LEU A 142 6.03 -23.26 -3.75
C LEU A 142 4.53 -23.61 -3.58
N ARG A 143 3.77 -22.78 -2.86
CA ARG A 143 2.31 -22.91 -2.72
C ARG A 143 1.52 -22.22 -3.83
N LYS A 144 2.19 -21.60 -4.82
CA LYS A 144 1.59 -20.81 -5.92
C LYS A 144 0.75 -19.62 -5.44
N GLN A 145 1.00 -19.14 -4.23
CA GLN A 145 0.26 -18.03 -3.59
C GLN A 145 0.96 -16.68 -3.73
N LEU A 146 2.18 -16.66 -4.27
CA LEU A 146 2.95 -15.43 -4.42
C LEU A 146 2.35 -14.56 -5.53
N THR A 147 2.03 -13.32 -5.17
CA THR A 147 1.64 -12.24 -6.09
C THR A 147 2.57 -11.04 -5.86
N PHE A 148 2.64 -10.11 -6.81
CA PHE A 148 3.41 -8.87 -6.62
C PHE A 148 2.97 -8.11 -5.36
N SER A 149 1.66 -7.97 -5.12
CA SER A 149 1.13 -7.28 -3.94
C SER A 149 1.54 -7.97 -2.64
N THR A 150 1.48 -9.30 -2.58
CA THR A 150 1.91 -10.06 -1.39
C THR A 150 3.41 -9.89 -1.15
N TYR A 151 4.23 -10.00 -2.20
CA TYR A 151 5.67 -9.78 -2.11
C TYR A 151 5.99 -8.36 -1.61
N PHE A 152 5.36 -7.33 -2.17
CA PHE A 152 5.62 -5.96 -1.78
C PHE A 152 5.15 -5.68 -0.34
N ALA A 153 4.00 -6.19 0.07
CA ALA A 153 3.53 -6.08 1.45
C ALA A 153 4.48 -6.77 2.46
N LEU A 154 5.01 -7.95 2.13
CA LEU A 154 6.03 -8.62 2.95
C LEU A 154 7.29 -7.77 3.07
N LEU A 155 7.76 -7.21 1.96
CA LEU A 155 8.92 -6.32 1.93
C LEU A 155 8.70 -5.13 2.88
N LEU A 156 7.54 -4.45 2.79
CA LEU A 156 7.19 -3.33 3.68
C LEU A 156 7.07 -3.75 5.15
N LYS A 157 6.55 -4.95 5.43
CA LYS A 157 6.43 -5.49 6.80
C LYS A 157 7.80 -5.60 7.49
N PHE A 158 8.82 -6.05 6.78
CA PHE A 158 10.17 -6.21 7.36
C PHE A 158 10.97 -4.91 7.50
N LEU A 159 10.54 -3.82 6.84
CA LEU A 159 11.22 -2.52 6.91
C LEU A 159 10.88 -1.70 8.16
N ARG A 160 10.01 -2.23 9.03
CA ARG A 160 9.42 -1.49 10.15
C ARG A 160 10.47 -1.17 11.22
N ARG A 161 10.74 0.13 11.39
CA ARG A 161 11.63 0.69 12.41
C ARG A 161 10.84 1.17 13.61
N GLU A 162 11.39 1.00 14.80
CA GLU A 162 10.93 1.72 15.97
C GLU A 162 11.32 3.20 15.86
N TYR A 163 10.34 4.10 15.65
CA TYR A 163 10.55 5.53 15.69
C TYR A 163 9.85 6.14 16.91
N ARG A 164 10.56 6.97 17.67
CA ARG A 164 9.98 7.75 18.78
C ARG A 164 9.66 9.16 18.31
N LEU A 165 8.38 9.51 18.37
CA LEU A 165 7.92 10.86 18.05
C LEU A 165 8.44 11.89 19.05
N ARG A 166 8.95 13.00 18.50
CA ARG A 166 9.33 14.19 19.27
C ARG A 166 8.08 14.90 19.78
N GLU A 167 8.26 15.71 20.82
CA GLU A 167 7.15 16.44 21.45
C GLU A 167 6.37 17.32 20.46
N SER A 168 7.07 18.00 19.55
CA SER A 168 6.42 18.81 18.51
C SER A 168 5.58 17.98 17.54
N GLU A 169 6.01 16.76 17.23
CA GLU A 169 5.28 15.85 16.35
C GLU A 169 4.04 15.28 17.05
N ARG A 170 4.15 14.93 18.34
CA ARG A 170 3.02 14.48 19.17
C ARG A 170 1.94 15.56 19.28
N LYS A 171 2.32 16.80 19.57
CA LYS A 171 1.40 17.94 19.65
C LYS A 171 0.64 18.17 18.35
N LEU A 172 1.32 18.06 17.19
CA LEU A 172 0.65 18.20 15.90
C LEU A 172 -0.29 17.03 15.60
N ILE A 173 0.12 15.80 15.92
CA ILE A 173 -0.75 14.63 15.84
C ILE A 173 -2.02 14.85 16.65
N ASP A 174 -1.92 15.41 17.86
CA ASP A 174 -3.10 15.67 18.69
C ASP A 174 -4.09 16.65 18.05
N VAL A 175 -3.58 17.71 17.42
CA VAL A 175 -4.43 18.67 16.70
C VAL A 175 -5.07 18.00 15.49
N ILE A 176 -4.28 17.30 14.66
CA ILE A 176 -4.76 16.63 13.44
C ILE A 176 -5.76 15.51 13.75
N SER A 177 -5.52 14.77 14.83
CA SER A 177 -6.37 13.66 15.29
C SER A 177 -7.73 14.14 15.82
N ARG A 178 -7.84 15.41 16.22
CA ARG A 178 -9.12 16.04 16.60
C ARG A 178 -9.80 16.71 15.40
N ASN A 179 -9.01 17.31 14.52
CA ASN A 179 -9.50 17.96 13.31
C ASN A 179 -8.55 17.67 12.13
N PRO A 180 -8.87 16.67 11.28
CA PRO A 180 -8.09 16.38 10.07
C PRO A 180 -8.00 17.55 9.09
N TYR A 181 -8.91 18.52 9.18
CA TYR A 181 -8.98 19.71 8.33
C TYR A 181 -8.29 20.93 8.94
N ALA A 182 -7.48 20.74 10.00
CA ALA A 182 -6.80 21.80 10.72
C ALA A 182 -6.04 22.78 9.80
N SER A 183 -6.41 24.07 9.90
CA SER A 183 -5.74 25.18 9.24
C SER A 183 -4.34 25.42 9.83
N THR A 184 -3.54 26.28 9.19
CA THR A 184 -2.24 26.66 9.78
C THR A 184 -2.42 27.34 11.14
N GLN A 185 -3.53 28.06 11.34
CA GLN A 185 -3.83 28.71 12.62
C GLN A 185 -4.17 27.70 13.70
N ASP A 186 -4.95 26.66 13.36
CA ASP A 186 -5.28 25.57 14.30
C ASP A 186 -4.01 24.82 14.75
N LEU A 187 -3.07 24.59 13.83
CA LEU A 187 -1.79 23.97 14.16
C LEU A 187 -0.91 24.85 15.08
N LYS A 188 -1.05 26.18 15.02
CA LYS A 188 -0.33 27.11 15.92
C LYS A 188 -0.84 27.04 17.36
N ILE A 189 -2.08 26.60 17.59
CA ILE A 189 -2.63 26.39 18.95
C ILE A 189 -1.79 25.37 19.73
N ALA A 190 -1.03 24.50 19.05
CA ALA A 190 -0.05 23.62 19.67
C ALA A 190 1.13 24.34 20.37
N GLY A 191 1.23 25.67 20.27
CA GLY A 191 2.31 26.46 20.87
C GLY A 191 3.64 26.31 20.13
N LEU A 192 3.59 26.03 18.81
CA LEU A 192 4.77 25.80 17.97
C LEU A 192 4.98 26.96 16.98
N SER A 193 6.24 27.29 16.69
CA SER A 193 6.60 28.25 15.64
C SER A 193 6.35 27.68 14.24
N ASP A 194 6.17 28.55 13.23
CA ASP A 194 5.92 28.15 11.83
C ASP A 194 7.01 27.20 11.28
N ALA A 195 8.27 27.47 11.62
CA ALA A 195 9.40 26.61 11.25
C ALA A 195 9.32 25.23 11.93
N SER A 196 8.91 25.18 13.20
CA SER A 196 8.74 23.93 13.94
C SER A 196 7.59 23.11 13.38
N ILE A 197 6.45 23.74 13.09
CA ILE A 197 5.29 23.11 12.44
C ILE A 197 5.71 22.51 11.09
N SER A 198 6.37 23.31 10.25
CA SER A 198 6.81 22.88 8.92
C SER A 198 7.77 21.68 8.98
N ARG A 199 8.72 21.71 9.92
CA ARG A 199 9.67 20.61 10.14
C ARG A 199 9.00 19.35 10.67
N ALA A 200 8.08 19.48 11.62
CA ALA A 200 7.36 18.36 12.20
C ALA A 200 6.40 17.72 11.17
N LEU A 201 5.62 18.50 10.43
CA LEU A 201 4.78 17.97 9.34
C LEU A 201 5.59 17.27 8.25
N ARG A 202 6.76 17.82 7.88
CA ARG A 202 7.66 17.15 6.94
C ARG A 202 8.11 15.80 7.49
N ASN A 203 8.50 15.73 8.75
CA ASN A 203 8.95 14.49 9.38
C ASN A 203 7.83 13.46 9.50
N LEU A 204 6.63 13.85 9.93
CA LEU A 204 5.46 12.97 10.00
C LEU A 204 5.13 12.34 8.64
N ARG A 205 5.22 13.12 7.55
CA ARG A 205 5.07 12.60 6.17
C ARG A 205 6.19 11.65 5.78
N THR A 206 7.44 11.98 6.10
CA THR A 206 8.59 11.08 5.86
C THR A 206 8.45 9.74 6.59
N LEU A 207 7.77 9.73 7.73
CA LEU A 207 7.50 8.52 8.51
C LEU A 207 6.25 7.75 8.05
N GLY A 208 5.52 8.27 7.05
CA GLY A 208 4.26 7.68 6.61
C GLY A 208 3.15 7.72 7.66
N LEU A 209 3.21 8.66 8.62
CA LEU A 209 2.16 8.83 9.63
C LEU A 209 0.97 9.60 9.08
N ILE A 210 1.25 10.59 8.24
CA ILE A 210 0.22 11.43 7.63
C ILE A 210 0.49 11.66 6.15
N PHE A 211 -0.57 11.76 5.36
CA PHE A 211 -0.59 12.35 4.02
C PHE A 211 -1.16 13.77 4.08
N GLY A 212 -0.73 14.66 3.18
CA GLY A 212 -1.25 16.02 3.05
C GLY A 212 -0.18 17.12 3.01
N PRO A 213 -0.57 18.41 3.16
CA PRO A 213 -1.84 18.92 3.70
C PRO A 213 -3.00 19.03 2.69
N GLU A 214 -2.82 18.69 1.42
CA GLU A 214 -3.87 18.75 0.40
C GLU A 214 -4.35 17.36 0.05
N ASN A 215 -5.67 17.21 -0.08
CA ASN A 215 -6.33 15.99 -0.50
C ASN A 215 -7.52 16.31 -1.41
N ILE A 216 -8.08 15.28 -2.03
CA ILE A 216 -9.12 15.41 -3.05
C ILE A 216 -10.43 14.88 -2.50
N ASP A 217 -11.49 15.65 -2.70
CA ASP A 217 -12.83 15.16 -2.50
C ASP A 217 -13.30 14.41 -3.75
N LEU A 218 -13.09 13.09 -3.77
CA LEU A 218 -13.48 12.23 -4.90
C LEU A 218 -15.00 12.20 -5.13
N SER A 219 -15.81 12.53 -4.13
CA SER A 219 -17.27 12.64 -4.31
C SER A 219 -17.66 13.76 -5.27
N LYS A 220 -16.86 14.84 -5.34
CA LYS A 220 -17.05 15.95 -6.27
C LYS A 220 -16.76 15.57 -7.73
N LEU A 221 -16.14 14.40 -7.95
CA LEU A 221 -15.93 13.80 -9.26
C LEU A 221 -17.02 12.75 -9.61
N GLY A 222 -18.04 12.60 -8.76
CA GLY A 222 -19.06 11.58 -8.92
C GLY A 222 -18.60 10.17 -8.56
N LEU A 223 -17.50 10.04 -7.82
CA LEU A 223 -17.00 8.76 -7.34
C LEU A 223 -17.52 8.48 -5.92
N LEU A 224 -17.99 7.26 -5.70
CA LEU A 224 -18.34 6.70 -4.40
C LEU A 224 -17.26 5.73 -3.94
N THR A 225 -17.06 5.66 -2.63
CA THR A 225 -16.23 4.62 -2.02
C THR A 225 -17.07 3.37 -1.80
N ILE A 226 -16.73 2.32 -2.55
CA ILE A 226 -17.31 0.98 -2.45
C ILE A 226 -16.30 0.06 -1.77
N VAL A 227 -16.80 -0.83 -0.92
CA VAL A 227 -16.03 -1.95 -0.35
C VAL A 227 -16.55 -3.22 -0.98
N ALA A 228 -15.71 -3.88 -1.78
CA ALA A 228 -15.97 -5.20 -2.34
C ALA A 228 -15.28 -6.26 -1.46
N ASP A 229 -16.05 -7.25 -1.02
CA ASP A 229 -15.61 -8.33 -0.13
C ASP A 229 -15.69 -9.67 -0.88
N TYR A 230 -14.55 -10.35 -1.05
CA TYR A 230 -14.41 -11.55 -1.89
C TYR A 230 -13.45 -12.61 -1.31
N PRO A 231 -13.50 -13.88 -1.76
CA PRO A 231 -12.60 -14.93 -1.29
C PRO A 231 -11.12 -14.56 -1.43
N ASN A 232 -10.30 -14.89 -0.43
CA ASN A 232 -8.85 -14.68 -0.45
C ASN A 232 -8.14 -15.70 -1.33
N LEU A 233 -8.36 -15.55 -2.64
CA LEU A 233 -7.82 -16.36 -3.70
C LEU A 233 -7.08 -15.47 -4.69
N ARG A 234 -5.93 -15.96 -5.17
CA ARG A 234 -5.03 -15.25 -6.09
C ARG A 234 -5.76 -14.58 -7.26
N ARG A 235 -6.65 -15.31 -7.95
CA ARG A 235 -7.39 -14.80 -9.11
C ARG A 235 -8.21 -13.54 -8.81
N TYR A 236 -8.84 -13.46 -7.63
CA TYR A 236 -9.65 -12.30 -7.27
C TYR A 236 -8.74 -11.11 -6.95
N ILE A 237 -7.69 -11.34 -6.17
CA ILE A 237 -6.72 -10.31 -5.80
C ILE A 237 -6.12 -9.67 -7.05
N GLU A 238 -5.65 -10.48 -8.00
CA GLU A 238 -5.07 -10.01 -9.27
C GLU A 238 -6.11 -9.26 -10.11
N ALA A 239 -7.31 -9.83 -10.33
CA ALA A 239 -8.37 -9.18 -11.11
C ALA A 239 -8.79 -7.82 -10.53
N PHE A 240 -8.93 -7.72 -9.20
CA PHE A 240 -9.25 -6.44 -8.55
C PHE A 240 -8.07 -5.46 -8.59
N TRP A 241 -6.80 -5.90 -8.61
CA TRP A 241 -5.68 -4.98 -8.80
C TRP A 241 -5.60 -4.42 -10.22
N GLU A 242 -6.07 -5.18 -11.21
CA GLU A 242 -6.16 -4.74 -12.60
C GLU A 242 -7.34 -3.80 -12.85
N PHE A 243 -8.38 -3.87 -12.01
CA PHE A 243 -9.53 -2.98 -12.11
C PHE A 243 -9.13 -1.51 -11.82
N PRO A 244 -9.26 -0.57 -12.78
CA PRO A 244 -8.69 0.79 -12.67
C PRO A 244 -9.23 1.64 -11.51
N PHE A 245 -10.43 1.32 -11.01
CA PHE A 245 -11.07 2.04 -9.91
C PHE A 245 -10.71 1.48 -8.54
N THR A 246 -9.98 0.36 -8.45
CA THR A 246 -9.51 -0.18 -7.17
C THR A 246 -8.45 0.72 -6.57
N TYR A 247 -8.79 1.37 -5.46
CA TYR A 247 -7.89 2.26 -4.72
C TYR A 247 -6.86 1.48 -3.90
N THR A 248 -7.33 0.47 -3.14
CA THR A 248 -6.47 -0.41 -2.36
C THR A 248 -7.18 -1.70 -2.00
N GLN A 249 -6.43 -2.69 -1.52
CA GLN A 249 -6.97 -3.94 -0.98
C GLN A 249 -6.41 -4.18 0.41
N LEU A 250 -7.28 -4.63 1.33
CA LEU A 250 -6.94 -5.12 2.65
C LEU A 250 -6.95 -6.65 2.58
N ILE A 251 -5.75 -7.25 2.55
CA ILE A 251 -5.56 -8.68 2.37
C ILE A 251 -5.23 -9.30 3.73
N PRO A 252 -6.15 -10.07 4.35
CA PRO A 252 -5.86 -10.76 5.61
C PRO A 252 -4.77 -11.80 5.45
N MET A 253 -4.01 -12.04 6.53
CA MET A 253 -3.01 -13.11 6.58
C MET A 253 -3.64 -14.51 6.48
N SER A 254 -4.83 -14.70 7.05
CA SER A 254 -5.56 -15.97 6.96
C SER A 254 -6.20 -16.13 5.58
N SER A 255 -6.01 -17.30 4.96
CA SER A 255 -6.62 -17.65 3.69
C SER A 255 -8.13 -17.92 3.79
N SER A 256 -8.66 -18.14 4.99
CA SER A 256 -10.11 -18.34 5.20
C SER A 256 -10.86 -17.01 5.36
N ALA A 257 -10.17 -15.95 5.77
CA ALA A 257 -10.74 -14.61 5.84
C ALA A 257 -10.87 -14.04 4.42
N ARG A 258 -11.87 -13.19 4.20
CA ARG A 258 -12.14 -12.57 2.90
C ARG A 258 -11.35 -11.27 2.73
N VAL A 259 -11.00 -10.93 1.49
CA VAL A 259 -10.27 -9.71 1.14
C VAL A 259 -11.26 -8.57 0.95
N HIS A 260 -10.88 -7.36 1.37
CA HIS A 260 -11.69 -6.16 1.19
C HIS A 260 -10.99 -5.19 0.23
N ALA A 261 -11.53 -5.00 -0.98
CA ALA A 261 -11.09 -3.97 -1.91
C ALA A 261 -11.88 -2.68 -1.72
N TYR A 262 -11.17 -1.57 -1.55
CA TYR A 262 -11.73 -0.22 -1.64
C TYR A 262 -11.70 0.22 -3.09
N ILE A 263 -12.85 0.58 -3.64
CA ILE A 263 -13.05 0.95 -5.03
C ILE A 263 -13.65 2.35 -5.08
N MET A 264 -13.06 3.25 -5.87
CA MET A 264 -13.55 4.60 -6.11
C MET A 264 -14.37 4.59 -7.40
N LEU A 265 -15.65 4.23 -7.28
CA LEU A 265 -16.50 3.88 -8.41
C LEU A 265 -17.41 5.04 -8.83
N PRO A 266 -17.62 5.31 -10.13
CA PRO A 266 -18.67 6.21 -10.59
C PRO A 266 -20.05 5.85 -10.02
N ILE A 267 -20.80 6.84 -9.55
CA ILE A 267 -22.07 6.65 -8.85
C ILE A 267 -23.12 5.89 -9.70
N ASP A 268 -23.11 6.10 -11.01
CA ASP A 268 -24.00 5.47 -11.97
C ASP A 268 -23.66 3.99 -12.23
N ALA A 269 -22.47 3.54 -11.85
CA ALA A 269 -22.01 2.16 -11.99
C ALA A 269 -22.45 1.25 -10.83
N LEU A 270 -22.94 1.81 -9.71
CA LEU A 270 -23.23 1.05 -8.49
C LEU A 270 -24.18 -0.13 -8.72
N ASN A 271 -25.22 0.07 -9.54
CA ASN A 271 -26.19 -0.99 -9.82
C ASN A 271 -25.56 -2.15 -10.61
N ALA A 272 -24.64 -1.86 -11.54
CA ALA A 272 -23.97 -2.89 -12.34
C ALA A 272 -22.98 -3.72 -11.50
N MET A 273 -22.36 -3.12 -10.47
CA MET A 273 -21.49 -3.87 -9.55
C MET A 273 -22.21 -4.98 -8.79
N ARG A 274 -23.53 -4.90 -8.63
CA ARG A 274 -24.31 -5.93 -7.94
C ARG A 274 -24.26 -7.28 -8.66
N ASP A 275 -23.96 -7.32 -9.96
CA ASP A 275 -23.78 -8.57 -10.69
C ASP A 275 -22.58 -9.40 -10.21
N LEU A 276 -21.60 -8.76 -9.54
CA LEU A 276 -20.48 -9.47 -8.93
C LEU A 276 -20.90 -10.42 -7.79
N SER A 277 -22.10 -10.24 -7.22
CA SER A 277 -22.68 -11.16 -6.23
C SER A 277 -22.81 -12.60 -6.76
N LYS A 278 -23.04 -12.76 -8.07
CA LYS A 278 -23.07 -14.06 -8.77
C LYS A 278 -21.72 -14.78 -8.74
N LEU A 279 -20.64 -14.06 -8.44
CA LEU A 279 -19.26 -14.54 -8.39
C LEU A 279 -18.72 -14.55 -6.94
N ASP A 280 -19.60 -14.60 -5.95
CA ASP A 280 -19.28 -14.55 -4.51
C ASP A 280 -18.52 -13.26 -4.12
N VAL A 281 -18.91 -12.12 -4.68
CA VAL A 281 -18.42 -10.80 -4.25
C VAL A 281 -19.56 -10.03 -3.59
N ARG A 282 -19.36 -9.63 -2.33
CA ARG A 282 -20.32 -8.80 -1.58
C ARG A 282 -19.95 -7.34 -1.76
N ILE A 283 -20.95 -6.48 -1.92
CA ILE A 283 -20.74 -5.05 -2.21
C ILE A 283 -21.38 -4.21 -1.11
N GLY A 284 -20.60 -3.30 -0.54
CA GLY A 284 -21.07 -2.28 0.40
C GLY A 284 -20.60 -0.89 0.04
N VAL A 285 -21.35 0.14 0.40
CA VAL A 285 -21.02 1.55 0.21
C VAL A 285 -20.51 2.12 1.52
N ALA A 286 -19.32 2.72 1.52
CA ALA A 286 -18.82 3.41 2.70
C ALA A 286 -19.54 4.76 2.86
N LYS A 287 -20.29 4.92 3.96
CA LYS A 287 -21.12 6.11 4.23
C LYS A 287 -20.49 7.11 5.18
N ALA A 288 -19.58 6.64 6.03
CA ALA A 288 -18.83 7.48 6.95
C ALA A 288 -17.41 6.95 7.10
N ALA A 289 -16.47 7.86 7.34
CA ALA A 289 -15.09 7.56 7.62
C ALA A 289 -14.63 8.41 8.81
N LEU A 290 -14.06 7.77 9.81
CA LEU A 290 -13.41 8.43 10.95
C LEU A 290 -12.00 7.93 11.09
N GLN A 291 -11.10 8.83 11.48
CA GLN A 291 -9.71 8.50 11.68
C GLN A 291 -9.22 9.03 13.01
N ARG A 292 -8.24 8.34 13.60
CA ARG A 292 -7.58 8.75 14.83
C ARG A 292 -6.10 8.40 14.75
N LEU A 293 -5.23 9.38 14.91
CA LEU A 293 -3.79 9.11 15.01
C LEU A 293 -3.42 8.72 16.44
N GLU A 294 -2.47 7.79 16.56
CA GLU A 294 -1.96 7.27 17.83
C GLU A 294 -1.40 8.39 18.71
N ARG A 295 -1.76 8.41 20.00
CA ARG A 295 -1.24 9.39 20.98
C ARG A 295 0.00 8.92 21.75
N GLY A 296 0.35 7.64 21.65
CA GLY A 296 1.26 6.97 22.58
C GLY A 296 0.49 6.39 23.76
N ALA A 297 0.54 5.08 23.92
CA ALA A 297 -0.01 4.39 25.09
C ALA A 297 1.00 4.47 26.25
N ASP A 298 0.80 5.39 27.19
CA ASP A 298 1.64 5.51 28.39
C ASP A 298 1.17 4.59 29.54
N ARG A 299 0.08 3.80 29.36
CA ARG A 299 -0.59 3.00 30.41
C ARG A 299 -1.23 1.71 29.85
N ASN A 300 -1.82 0.90 30.75
CA ASN A 300 -2.61 -0.30 30.49
C ASN A 300 -3.63 -0.07 29.33
N ALA A 301 -3.33 -0.65 28.17
CA ALA A 301 -4.09 -0.41 26.94
C ALA A 301 -5.54 -0.91 27.03
N LEU A 302 -5.77 -2.08 27.67
CA LEU A 302 -7.10 -2.65 27.83
C LEU A 302 -8.04 -1.74 28.63
N SER A 303 -7.57 -1.21 29.76
CA SER A 303 -8.36 -0.28 30.57
C SER A 303 -8.70 0.99 29.78
N GLU A 304 -7.77 1.50 28.98
CA GLU A 304 -8.01 2.69 28.17
C GLU A 304 -9.02 2.45 27.04
N MET A 305 -8.92 1.30 26.36
CA MET A 305 -9.90 0.89 25.33
C MET A 305 -11.31 0.83 25.92
N ALA A 306 -11.48 0.18 27.08
CA ALA A 306 -12.77 0.08 27.76
C ALA A 306 -13.32 1.47 28.16
N LEU A 307 -12.48 2.31 28.76
CA LEU A 307 -12.88 3.67 29.17
C LEU A 307 -13.29 4.54 27.96
N ARG A 308 -12.59 4.43 26.84
CA ARG A 308 -12.90 5.18 25.62
C ARG A 308 -14.20 4.69 24.99
N ASN A 309 -14.42 3.38 24.95
CA ASN A 309 -15.66 2.78 24.50
C ASN A 309 -16.87 3.31 25.30
N MET A 310 -16.78 3.26 26.63
CA MET A 310 -17.85 3.72 27.54
C MET A 310 -18.14 5.22 27.44
N LYS A 311 -17.13 6.05 27.14
CA LYS A 311 -17.27 7.52 27.07
C LYS A 311 -17.58 8.05 25.67
N ALA A 312 -17.47 7.23 24.64
CA ALA A 312 -17.67 7.67 23.27
C ALA A 312 -19.15 7.96 23.02
N LYS A 313 -19.42 9.17 22.52
CA LYS A 313 -20.74 9.56 22.04
C LYS A 313 -21.04 8.93 20.69
N GLU A 314 -22.32 8.82 20.38
CA GLU A 314 -22.78 8.41 19.06
C GLU A 314 -22.29 9.38 17.98
N TYR A 315 -22.15 8.83 16.77
CA TYR A 315 -21.81 9.61 15.59
C TYR A 315 -23.06 10.17 14.92
N GLU A 316 -23.09 11.49 14.77
CA GLU A 316 -24.07 12.18 13.93
C GLU A 316 -23.47 12.40 12.54
N GLN A 317 -24.16 11.92 11.51
CA GLN A 317 -23.70 12.05 10.14
C GLN A 317 -23.92 13.49 9.65
N PRO A 318 -22.87 14.19 9.18
CA PRO A 318 -23.06 15.47 8.54
C PRO A 318 -23.78 15.29 7.20
N HIS A 319 -24.78 16.12 6.93
CA HIS A 319 -25.39 16.20 5.61
C HIS A 319 -24.37 16.76 4.60
N HIS A 320 -24.07 15.98 3.57
CA HIS A 320 -23.21 16.40 2.47
C HIS A 320 -24.02 16.51 1.18
N ASN A 321 -24.20 17.73 0.69
CA ASN A 321 -24.70 17.97 -0.66
C ASN A 321 -23.54 17.81 -1.66
N VAL A 322 -23.63 16.78 -2.48
CA VAL A 322 -22.67 16.51 -3.55
C VAL A 322 -23.13 17.24 -4.82
N GLU A 323 -22.62 18.44 -5.02
CA GLU A 323 -22.64 19.07 -6.34
C GLU A 323 -21.49 18.55 -7.20
N LEU A 324 -21.84 17.89 -8.31
CA LEU A 324 -20.90 17.52 -9.37
C LEU A 324 -20.38 18.77 -10.07
N ARG A 325 -19.12 18.74 -10.51
CA ARG A 325 -18.48 19.87 -11.19
C ARG A 325 -17.92 19.43 -12.54
N ASP A 326 -18.02 20.33 -13.51
CA ASP A 326 -17.45 20.13 -14.84
C ASP A 326 -15.92 20.25 -14.77
N LEU A 327 -15.25 19.10 -14.95
CA LEU A 327 -13.80 19.01 -14.98
C LEU A 327 -13.31 18.72 -16.40
N SER A 328 -12.11 19.20 -16.73
CA SER A 328 -11.39 18.75 -17.92
C SER A 328 -10.34 17.70 -17.57
N LYS A 329 -9.83 16.99 -18.59
CA LYS A 329 -8.72 16.05 -18.43
C LYS A 329 -7.45 16.68 -17.86
N GLU A 330 -7.19 17.96 -18.16
CA GLU A 330 -6.10 18.72 -17.51
C GLU A 330 -6.34 18.87 -16.00
N ASP A 331 -7.58 19.05 -15.56
CA ASP A 331 -7.89 19.11 -14.13
C ASP A 331 -7.65 17.75 -13.47
N ILE A 332 -8.05 16.64 -14.12
CA ILE A 332 -7.74 15.28 -13.65
C ILE A 332 -6.23 15.06 -13.50
N LYS A 333 -5.41 15.57 -14.42
CA LYS A 333 -3.94 15.53 -14.30
C LYS A 333 -3.44 16.26 -13.05
N ILE A 334 -3.96 17.46 -12.76
CA ILE A 334 -3.61 18.21 -11.54
C ILE A 334 -4.01 17.41 -10.31
N LEU A 335 -5.21 16.85 -10.29
CA LEU A 335 -5.71 16.00 -9.21
C LEU A 335 -4.80 14.78 -8.99
N ASN A 336 -4.36 14.11 -10.05
CA ASN A 336 -3.40 13.01 -9.94
C ASN A 336 -2.05 13.43 -9.35
N VAL A 337 -1.57 14.64 -9.63
CA VAL A 337 -0.37 15.19 -8.95
C VAL A 337 -0.65 15.42 -7.46
N VAL A 338 -1.84 15.89 -7.09
CA VAL A 338 -2.23 16.05 -5.67
C VAL A 338 -2.26 14.72 -4.94
N LEU A 339 -2.85 13.65 -5.52
CA LEU A 339 -2.89 12.32 -4.91
C LEU A 339 -1.50 11.72 -4.68
N ARG A 340 -0.52 12.05 -5.52
CA ARG A 340 0.86 11.55 -5.36
C ARG A 340 1.67 12.33 -4.33
N GLU A 341 1.46 13.63 -4.26
CA GLU A 341 2.38 14.53 -3.56
C GLU A 341 1.85 15.05 -2.22
N GLY A 342 0.53 15.08 -2.04
CA GLY A 342 -0.16 15.67 -0.88
C GLY A 342 0.06 17.18 -0.71
N ARG A 343 0.90 17.82 -1.53
CA ARG A 343 1.12 19.26 -1.58
C ARG A 343 1.55 19.67 -2.98
N VAL A 344 0.75 20.53 -3.61
CA VAL A 344 0.97 20.96 -4.99
C VAL A 344 1.14 22.47 -5.07
N THR A 345 2.22 22.87 -5.72
CA THR A 345 2.51 24.26 -6.07
C THR A 345 2.42 24.44 -7.58
N GLU A 346 2.23 25.67 -8.02
CA GLU A 346 2.23 26.00 -9.46
C GLU A 346 3.50 25.48 -10.16
N GLY A 347 4.66 25.61 -9.51
CA GLY A 347 5.94 25.15 -10.06
C GLY A 347 5.96 23.65 -10.38
N LYS A 348 5.30 22.80 -9.58
CA LYS A 348 5.21 21.36 -9.83
C LYS A 348 4.34 20.99 -11.04
N LEU A 349 3.48 21.92 -11.48
CA LEU A 349 2.55 21.70 -12.59
C LEU A 349 3.05 22.31 -13.91
N LYS A 350 4.19 23.01 -13.90
CA LYS A 350 4.81 23.54 -15.12
C LYS A 350 5.18 22.38 -16.05
N GLY A 351 4.73 22.45 -17.31
CA GLY A 351 4.93 21.38 -18.30
C GLY A 351 3.94 20.21 -18.21
N VAL A 352 3.10 20.16 -17.17
CA VAL A 352 2.06 19.13 -17.02
C VAL A 352 0.74 19.60 -17.64
N VAL A 353 0.38 20.87 -17.42
CA VAL A 353 -0.88 21.47 -17.88
C VAL A 353 -0.68 22.93 -18.31
N LYS A 354 -1.62 23.44 -19.11
CA LYS A 354 -1.71 24.87 -19.42
C LYS A 354 -2.33 25.66 -18.26
N SER A 355 -1.85 26.88 -18.06
CA SER A 355 -2.33 27.82 -17.02
C SER A 355 -2.46 27.24 -15.59
N PRO A 356 -1.40 26.63 -15.02
CA PRO A 356 -1.53 25.87 -13.76
C PRO A 356 -2.08 26.65 -12.58
N LYS A 357 -1.71 27.93 -12.46
CA LYS A 357 -2.12 28.81 -11.35
C LYS A 357 -3.65 28.97 -11.28
N SER A 358 -4.27 29.29 -12.42
CA SER A 358 -5.71 29.53 -12.49
C SER A 358 -6.50 28.25 -12.22
N ARG A 359 -6.12 27.15 -12.87
CA ARG A 359 -6.76 25.83 -12.66
C ARG A 359 -6.68 25.37 -11.20
N LEU A 360 -5.48 25.42 -10.61
CA LEU A 360 -5.27 25.02 -9.22
C LEU A 360 -6.08 25.87 -8.23
N MET A 361 -6.18 27.19 -8.48
CA MET A 361 -7.01 28.09 -7.69
C MET A 361 -8.50 27.75 -7.81
N ASN A 362 -8.98 27.46 -9.01
CA ASN A 362 -10.37 27.08 -9.26
C ASN A 362 -10.74 25.76 -8.56
N LEU A 363 -9.87 24.74 -8.66
CA LEU A 363 -10.07 23.45 -7.98
C LEU A 363 -10.12 23.58 -6.45
N ARG A 364 -9.28 24.45 -5.87
CA ARG A 364 -9.32 24.78 -4.43
C ARG A 364 -10.59 25.55 -4.05
N LYS A 365 -10.96 26.57 -4.83
CA LYS A 365 -12.17 27.39 -4.61
C LYS A 365 -13.45 26.54 -4.71
N ALA A 366 -13.45 25.55 -5.60
CA ALA A 366 -14.54 24.59 -5.76
C ALA A 366 -14.59 23.52 -4.64
N GLY A 367 -13.61 23.51 -3.72
CA GLY A 367 -13.53 22.53 -2.63
C GLY A 367 -13.15 21.11 -3.09
N ILE A 368 -12.76 20.93 -4.36
CA ILE A 368 -12.30 19.64 -4.89
C ILE A 368 -10.94 19.29 -4.31
N ILE A 369 -10.02 20.26 -4.30
CA ILE A 369 -8.78 20.17 -3.53
C ILE A 369 -9.03 20.88 -2.20
N ARG A 370 -8.98 20.11 -1.11
CA ARG A 370 -9.21 20.60 0.24
C ARG A 370 -8.00 20.37 1.12
N ARG A 371 -7.85 21.22 2.13
CA ARG A 371 -6.86 20.98 3.16
C ARG A 371 -7.32 19.83 4.04
N CYS A 372 -6.58 18.74 4.08
CA CYS A 372 -6.89 17.58 4.91
C CYS A 372 -5.61 16.77 5.15
N PHE A 373 -5.43 16.30 6.38
CA PHE A 373 -4.40 15.35 6.74
C PHE A 373 -5.03 13.98 6.94
N LEU A 374 -4.60 12.98 6.18
CA LEU A 374 -5.08 11.59 6.33
C LEU A 374 -4.03 10.71 6.98
N ILE A 375 -4.48 9.66 7.67
CA ILE A 375 -3.58 8.59 8.13
C ILE A 375 -3.12 7.79 6.90
N GLU A 376 -1.83 7.46 6.83
CA GLU A 376 -1.31 6.50 5.85
C GLU A 376 -1.09 5.14 6.53
N ALA A 377 0.13 4.61 6.47
CA ALA A 377 0.54 3.36 7.09
C ALA A 377 1.86 3.62 7.84
N PRO A 378 1.79 4.03 9.12
CA PRO A 378 2.96 4.41 9.88
C PRO A 378 4.04 3.34 9.86
N ILE A 379 5.28 3.75 9.53
CA ILE A 379 6.43 2.87 9.64
C ILE A 379 6.57 2.42 11.10
N GLY A 380 6.81 1.13 11.33
CA GLY A 380 6.97 0.58 12.69
C GLY A 380 5.71 -0.03 13.29
N CYS A 381 4.57 0.02 12.58
CA CYS A 381 3.29 -0.49 13.07
C CYS A 381 2.77 -1.66 12.23
N ASP A 382 2.16 -2.64 12.89
CA ASP A 382 1.45 -3.74 12.26
C ASP A 382 0.00 -3.34 11.96
N PRO A 383 -0.48 -3.47 10.71
CA PRO A 383 -1.87 -3.24 10.36
C PRO A 383 -2.71 -4.45 10.78
N ILE A 384 -3.78 -4.18 11.51
CA ILE A 384 -4.79 -5.16 11.92
C ILE A 384 -6.14 -4.69 11.41
N LEU A 385 -6.85 -5.60 10.75
CA LEU A 385 -8.22 -5.42 10.28
C LEU A 385 -9.20 -5.85 11.35
N PHE A 386 -10.19 -5.00 11.60
CA PHE A 386 -11.34 -5.35 12.41
C PHE A 386 -12.62 -5.15 11.59
N ARG A 387 -13.55 -6.10 11.68
CA ARG A 387 -14.91 -5.97 11.17
C ARG A 387 -15.91 -6.21 12.29
N VAL A 388 -16.66 -5.17 12.64
CA VAL A 388 -17.66 -5.21 13.72
C VAL A 388 -19.04 -4.95 13.14
N ARG A 389 -20.00 -5.84 13.38
CA ARG A 389 -21.40 -5.60 13.04
C ARG A 389 -21.94 -4.50 13.93
N CYS A 390 -22.41 -3.42 13.33
CA CYS A 390 -22.71 -2.18 14.03
C CYS A 390 -23.74 -1.36 13.22
N ASN A 391 -24.37 -0.39 13.86
CA ASN A 391 -25.07 0.69 13.15
C ASN A 391 -24.11 1.89 12.92
N LEU A 392 -24.56 2.87 12.13
CA LEU A 392 -23.77 4.07 11.83
C LEU A 392 -23.34 4.85 13.07
N GLY A 393 -24.19 4.91 14.10
CA GLY A 393 -23.93 5.66 15.34
C GLY A 393 -22.70 5.15 16.11
N GLU A 394 -22.37 3.87 15.97
CA GLU A 394 -21.26 3.21 16.67
C GLU A 394 -19.88 3.48 16.06
N VAL A 395 -19.80 4.04 14.85
CA VAL A 395 -18.52 4.23 14.13
C VAL A 395 -17.50 5.04 14.94
N ARG A 396 -17.96 6.04 15.70
CA ARG A 396 -17.12 6.84 16.60
C ARG A 396 -16.66 6.03 17.80
N ARG A 397 -17.54 5.20 18.39
CA ARG A 397 -17.22 4.36 19.55
C ARG A 397 -16.13 3.36 19.20
N ILE A 398 -16.22 2.70 18.04
CA ILE A 398 -15.20 1.77 17.55
C ILE A 398 -13.87 2.49 17.29
N THR A 399 -13.91 3.66 16.62
CA THR A 399 -12.72 4.45 16.35
C THR A 399 -11.99 4.89 17.62
N GLU A 400 -12.73 5.36 18.64
CA GLU A 400 -12.12 5.75 19.92
C GLU A 400 -11.66 4.52 20.73
N THR A 401 -12.33 3.37 20.63
CA THR A 401 -11.86 2.11 21.24
C THR A 401 -10.47 1.73 20.70
N LEU A 402 -10.26 1.87 19.39
CA LEU A 402 -9.00 1.55 18.72
C LEU A 402 -7.93 2.66 18.78
N ALA A 403 -8.22 3.79 19.44
CA ALA A 403 -7.37 4.99 19.44
C ALA A 403 -6.02 4.85 20.18
N MET A 404 -5.74 3.68 20.76
CA MET A 404 -4.41 3.26 21.22
C MET A 404 -3.45 2.97 20.05
N SER A 405 -4.00 2.92 18.84
CA SER A 405 -3.32 2.78 17.56
C SER A 405 -3.65 3.97 16.66
N SER A 406 -2.96 4.10 15.53
CA SER A 406 -3.46 4.96 14.45
C SER A 406 -4.51 4.17 13.68
N VAL A 407 -5.75 4.60 13.67
CA VAL A 407 -6.88 3.84 13.13
C VAL A 407 -7.70 4.65 12.14
N LEU A 408 -8.11 3.98 11.07
CA LEU A 408 -9.11 4.45 10.11
C LEU A 408 -10.30 3.49 10.13
N THR A 409 -11.49 4.00 10.42
CA THR A 409 -12.74 3.23 10.49
C THR A 409 -13.73 3.76 9.46
N HIS A 410 -14.31 2.84 8.69
CA HIS A 410 -15.40 3.12 7.78
C HIS A 410 -16.66 2.42 8.24
N TYR A 411 -17.79 3.11 8.21
CA TYR A 411 -19.09 2.44 8.25
C TYR A 411 -19.54 2.11 6.83
N VAL A 412 -19.88 0.85 6.60
CA VAL A 412 -20.22 0.28 5.30
C VAL A 412 -21.67 -0.23 5.35
N GLU A 413 -22.48 0.22 4.39
CA GLU A 413 -23.86 -0.25 4.18
C GLU A 413 -23.95 -1.11 2.94
N GLY A 414 -24.56 -2.29 3.04
CA GLY A 414 -24.70 -3.22 1.92
C GLY A 414 -25.46 -4.47 2.32
N ASP A 415 -25.01 -5.64 1.86
CA ASP A 415 -25.58 -6.94 2.23
C ASP A 415 -25.59 -7.17 3.75
N GLU A 416 -24.58 -6.63 4.44
CA GLU A 416 -24.52 -6.50 5.89
C GLU A 416 -24.03 -5.09 6.23
N ASN A 417 -24.54 -4.53 7.33
CA ASN A 417 -24.04 -3.26 7.86
C ASN A 417 -22.94 -3.51 8.89
N TYR A 418 -21.79 -2.88 8.70
CA TYR A 418 -20.64 -3.09 9.58
C TYR A 418 -19.67 -1.91 9.57
N CYS A 419 -18.82 -1.90 10.58
CA CYS A 419 -17.70 -1.01 10.74
C CYS A 419 -16.44 -1.79 10.34
N LEU A 420 -15.72 -1.30 9.31
CA LEU A 420 -14.44 -1.84 8.86
C LEU A 420 -13.32 -0.91 9.32
N SER A 421 -12.45 -1.39 10.19
CA SER A 421 -11.35 -0.61 10.76
C SER A 421 -10.00 -1.21 10.40
N VAL A 422 -9.07 -0.35 10.00
CA VAL A 422 -7.64 -0.69 9.90
C VAL A 422 -6.92 0.05 11.00
N ALA A 423 -6.35 -0.70 11.94
CA ALA A 423 -5.56 -0.19 13.05
C ALA A 423 -4.07 -0.47 12.80
N PHE A 424 -3.26 0.57 12.75
CA PHE A 424 -1.80 0.49 12.70
C PHE A 424 -1.27 0.53 14.13
N VAL A 425 -0.98 -0.65 14.67
CA VAL A 425 -0.62 -0.85 16.07
C VAL A 425 0.87 -1.15 16.23
N ARG A 426 1.48 -0.69 17.31
CA ARG A 426 2.85 -1.08 17.62
C ARG A 426 2.88 -2.56 18.01
N PRO A 427 3.90 -3.34 17.61
CA PRO A 427 3.93 -4.79 17.84
C PRO A 427 3.64 -5.22 19.28
N GLN A 428 4.12 -4.45 20.27
CA GLN A 428 3.91 -4.75 21.70
C GLN A 428 2.46 -4.59 22.19
N LEU A 429 1.62 -3.81 21.49
CA LEU A 429 0.22 -3.57 21.87
C LEU A 429 -0.77 -4.47 21.13
N LYS A 430 -0.28 -5.30 20.20
CA LYS A 430 -1.11 -6.13 19.35
C LYS A 430 -1.98 -7.12 20.13
N GLY A 431 -1.39 -7.80 21.12
CA GLY A 431 -2.13 -8.76 21.96
C GLY A 431 -3.29 -8.09 22.71
N ASP A 432 -3.00 -6.98 23.40
CA ASP A 432 -3.99 -6.20 24.12
C ASP A 432 -5.12 -5.70 23.20
N LEU A 433 -4.79 -5.24 21.98
CA LEU A 433 -5.79 -4.77 21.04
C LEU A 433 -6.77 -5.88 20.62
N LEU A 434 -6.24 -7.08 20.31
CA LEU A 434 -7.06 -8.23 19.93
C LEU A 434 -7.95 -8.71 21.09
N ILE A 435 -7.37 -8.83 22.29
CA ILE A 435 -8.10 -9.22 23.51
C ILE A 435 -9.20 -8.20 23.82
N GLY A 436 -8.86 -6.91 23.82
CA GLY A 436 -9.78 -5.83 24.14
C GLY A 436 -10.95 -5.75 23.15
N MET A 437 -10.68 -5.85 21.85
CA MET A 437 -11.73 -5.86 20.84
C MET A 437 -12.68 -7.05 21.01
N ARG A 438 -12.13 -8.25 21.27
CA ARG A 438 -12.95 -9.45 21.51
C ARG A 438 -13.78 -9.34 22.78
N ALA A 439 -13.22 -8.79 23.86
CA ALA A 439 -13.92 -8.62 25.13
C ALA A 439 -15.05 -7.57 25.04
N ILE A 440 -14.84 -6.48 24.29
CA ILE A 440 -15.80 -5.38 24.19
C ILE A 440 -16.94 -5.71 23.21
N TYR A 441 -16.63 -6.28 22.05
CA TYR A 441 -17.61 -6.48 20.97
C TYR A 441 -18.08 -7.94 20.83
N GLY A 442 -17.48 -8.90 21.53
CA GLY A 442 -17.97 -10.27 21.61
C GLY A 442 -18.25 -10.92 20.24
N GLU A 443 -19.52 -11.26 20.02
CA GLU A 443 -20.01 -11.90 18.79
C GLU A 443 -20.19 -10.92 17.61
N ASP A 444 -20.33 -9.63 17.88
CA ASP A 444 -20.40 -8.60 16.83
C ASP A 444 -19.04 -8.42 16.13
N LEU A 445 -17.94 -8.80 16.78
CA LEU A 445 -16.62 -8.87 16.16
C LEU A 445 -16.51 -10.08 15.23
N SER A 446 -16.82 -9.84 13.96
CA SER A 446 -16.79 -10.85 12.89
C SER A 446 -15.40 -11.11 12.30
N LEU A 447 -14.45 -10.18 12.42
CA LEU A 447 -13.09 -10.34 11.92
C LEU A 447 -12.10 -9.54 12.77
N ALA A 448 -10.96 -10.14 13.10
CA ALA A 448 -9.82 -9.49 13.77
C ALA A 448 -8.52 -10.16 13.31
N GLU A 449 -7.88 -9.62 12.27
CA GLU A 449 -6.79 -10.31 11.55
C GLU A 449 -5.65 -9.35 11.21
N GLU A 450 -4.42 -9.86 11.21
CA GLU A 450 -3.29 -9.12 10.62
C GLU A 450 -3.49 -8.95 9.12
N LEU A 451 -3.00 -7.82 8.60
CA LEU A 451 -3.06 -7.50 7.18
C LEU A 451 -1.69 -7.54 6.50
N LEU A 452 -1.70 -7.98 5.26
CA LEU A 452 -0.74 -7.57 4.24
C LEU A 452 -1.27 -6.29 3.58
N TYR A 453 -0.55 -5.17 3.79
CA TYR A 453 -0.94 -3.86 3.25
C TYR A 453 0.13 -3.34 2.27
N PRO A 454 -0.07 -3.54 0.95
CA PRO A 454 0.94 -3.20 -0.07
C PRO A 454 1.03 -1.70 -0.41
N ASN A 455 0.18 -0.86 0.19
CA ASN A 455 0.17 0.62 0.06
C ASN A 455 0.39 1.14 -1.39
N PRO A 456 -0.58 0.91 -2.30
CA PRO A 456 -0.48 1.33 -3.70
C PRO A 456 -0.43 2.86 -3.87
N LEU A 457 0.11 3.32 -4.99
CA LEU A 457 0.03 4.72 -5.44
C LEU A 457 -1.10 4.87 -6.45
N TRP A 458 -2.35 4.73 -5.98
CA TRP A 458 -3.51 4.88 -6.85
C TRP A 458 -3.64 6.31 -7.38
N THR A 459 -4.09 6.42 -8.63
CA THR A 459 -4.44 7.68 -9.29
C THR A 459 -5.78 7.54 -10.01
N ILE A 460 -6.49 8.64 -10.16
CA ILE A 460 -7.72 8.71 -10.96
C ILE A 460 -7.42 8.23 -12.38
N PRO A 461 -8.20 7.28 -12.95
CA PRO A 461 -7.97 6.71 -14.27
C PRO A 461 -8.28 7.74 -15.36
N GLU A 462 -7.29 8.57 -15.68
CA GLU A 462 -7.39 9.68 -16.64
C GLU A 462 -7.82 9.20 -18.04
N GLU A 463 -7.40 8.00 -18.43
CA GLU A 463 -7.75 7.34 -19.69
C GLU A 463 -9.25 7.04 -19.81
N LEU A 464 -9.94 6.84 -18.69
CA LEU A 464 -11.37 6.55 -18.66
C LEU A 464 -12.23 7.80 -18.57
N TRP A 465 -11.65 8.98 -18.32
CA TRP A 465 -12.39 10.24 -18.27
C TRP A 465 -12.83 10.68 -19.68
N ASP A 466 -14.13 10.91 -19.84
CA ASP A 466 -14.75 11.46 -21.04
C ASP A 466 -14.94 12.98 -20.86
N ASP A 467 -14.20 13.76 -21.64
CA ASP A 467 -14.24 15.23 -21.56
C ASP A 467 -15.52 15.83 -22.12
N GLU A 468 -16.24 15.16 -23.02
CA GLU A 468 -17.49 15.65 -23.59
C GLU A 468 -18.65 15.33 -22.65
N ALA A 469 -18.73 14.07 -22.20
CA ALA A 469 -19.79 13.61 -21.31
C ALA A 469 -19.56 13.96 -19.83
N LYS A 470 -18.38 14.50 -19.48
CA LYS A 470 -17.98 14.88 -18.10
C LYS A 470 -18.16 13.76 -17.09
N ARG A 471 -17.82 12.54 -17.47
CA ARG A 471 -17.97 11.32 -16.65
C ARG A 471 -16.93 10.27 -16.97
N PHE A 472 -16.80 9.27 -16.11
CA PHE A 472 -15.94 8.13 -16.36
C PHE A 472 -16.63 7.06 -17.22
N ARG A 473 -15.89 6.51 -18.18
CA ARG A 473 -16.26 5.33 -18.95
C ARG A 473 -15.85 4.09 -18.16
N TRP A 474 -16.80 3.46 -17.48
CA TRP A 474 -16.54 2.36 -16.54
C TRP A 474 -16.98 0.98 -17.04
N ARG A 475 -17.86 0.92 -18.05
CA ARG A 475 -18.52 -0.33 -18.48
C ARG A 475 -17.55 -1.40 -18.94
N GLU A 476 -16.66 -1.07 -19.88
CA GLU A 476 -15.65 -1.99 -20.41
C GLU A 476 -14.74 -2.55 -19.31
N ALA A 477 -14.25 -1.68 -18.43
CA ALA A 477 -13.43 -2.08 -17.29
C ALA A 477 -14.16 -3.04 -16.32
N LEU A 478 -15.47 -2.85 -16.12
CA LEU A 478 -16.28 -3.75 -15.30
C LEU A 478 -16.54 -5.09 -16.01
N GLU A 479 -16.79 -5.07 -17.32
CA GLU A 479 -16.93 -6.29 -18.12
C GLU A 479 -15.65 -7.13 -18.08
N ASP A 480 -14.49 -6.49 -18.16
CA ASP A 480 -13.20 -7.17 -18.06
C ASP A 480 -12.97 -7.75 -16.66
N LEU A 481 -13.32 -7.02 -15.60
CA LEU A 481 -13.33 -7.57 -14.24
C LEU A 481 -14.22 -8.81 -14.13
N LEU A 482 -15.44 -8.76 -14.68
CA LEU A 482 -16.37 -9.89 -14.68
C LEU A 482 -15.79 -11.10 -15.43
N LYS A 483 -15.17 -10.88 -16.59
CA LYS A 483 -14.51 -11.94 -17.37
C LYS A 483 -13.33 -12.56 -16.62
N SER A 484 -12.49 -11.74 -15.99
CA SER A 484 -11.33 -12.21 -15.20
C SER A 484 -11.73 -13.00 -13.96
N LEU A 485 -12.92 -12.72 -13.41
CA LEU A 485 -13.46 -13.44 -12.26
C LEU A 485 -14.30 -14.67 -12.65
N ALA A 486 -14.81 -14.72 -13.88
CA ALA A 486 -15.57 -15.86 -14.37
C ALA A 486 -14.69 -17.13 -14.30
N PRO A 487 -15.26 -18.27 -13.86
CA PRO A 487 -14.50 -19.50 -13.82
C PRO A 487 -14.01 -19.85 -15.23
N VAL A 488 -12.70 -20.03 -15.38
CA VAL A 488 -12.15 -20.72 -16.55
C VAL A 488 -12.77 -22.11 -16.52
N SER A 489 -13.63 -22.42 -17.49
CA SER A 489 -14.20 -23.75 -17.64
C SER A 489 -13.05 -24.76 -17.63
N PRO A 490 -13.04 -25.78 -16.76
CA PRO A 490 -12.00 -26.81 -16.75
C PRO A 490 -12.13 -27.78 -17.93
N PHE A 491 -12.99 -27.49 -18.90
CA PHE A 491 -13.15 -28.24 -20.13
C PHE A 491 -13.03 -27.31 -21.33
N LEU A 492 -11.85 -27.27 -21.92
CA LEU A 492 -11.58 -27.36 -23.36
C LEU A 492 -10.21 -27.99 -23.58
#